data_AF-A0A3A4KCB5-F1
#
_entry.id   AF-A0A3A4KCB5-F1
#
_cell.length_a   1.000
_cell.length_b   1.000
_cell.length_c   1.000
_cell.angle_alpha   90.00
_cell.angle_beta   90.00
_cell.angle_gamma   90.00
#
_symmetry.space_group_name_H-M   'P 1'
#
loop_
_entity.id
_entity.type
_entity.pdbx_description
1 polymer ?
#
loop_
_entity_poly.entity_id
_entity_poly.type
_entity_poly.pdbx_seq_one_letter_code
_entity_poly.pdbx_strand_id
1 'polypeptide(L)'
;MPPKTPTPYLTIALAALLVVLHGCQWMFWLDSTVLSLDRANVNLLSFFANPFLHGNPLHLLATVVFLVICGGLFETRIGFRFTLAVFVIGSYIGVLFWLVLGRADSDPLIGSSAGVTALAIAATLYRPSNTGILAAALYILSQMFLAPVVDFTTTSWPLHFGGSIVGLVAFGVAWHYQLGMSGGGQSMRAPLGGLLKRGDRPLTSVRTKAELQAEVQAAVANSALSSREDRTTQLHAVGLDEMALKKAINANQGDIDAHCQLLEIYFVKNRSAEAGAQGKRLIRMLCEAGEEGRAYEFYHRLVEKFGPQSLNTSQLASLARNRLEAGDWSAAAPLLEEFRRIEPMHVMLPDLVCRLARLMVQHLGQESDVSRIWLENVFTDYPAHPSTIKLRAELGIDTKTMKAFMPLEGKDIVVAIQAGEYETAAEMLLDNNKLVDDVEPMLLYRLALQIVKSQKTLAQGVMILELTVRAHLTDANTPNLIYELIVLYRNRMEKAGRARQWYEFLKDRWPQSQAARQAREIMEKASSKPG
;
A
#
# COMPACT_ATOMS: atom_id res chain seq x y z
N MET A 1 -8.03 12.59 -7.87
CA MET A 1 -8.58 11.62 -8.84
C MET A 1 -7.56 10.52 -9.03
N PRO A 2 -7.92 9.23 -8.91
CA PRO A 2 -7.00 8.14 -9.23
C PRO A 2 -6.54 8.26 -10.70
N PRO A 3 -5.28 7.93 -11.01
CA PRO A 3 -4.81 7.90 -12.39
C PRO A 3 -5.73 6.98 -13.20
N LYS A 4 -6.23 7.47 -14.35
CA LYS A 4 -7.01 6.63 -15.26
C LYS A 4 -6.19 5.40 -15.59
N THR A 5 -6.74 4.22 -15.32
CA THR A 5 -6.13 2.97 -15.75
C THR A 5 -6.00 3.02 -17.28
N PRO A 6 -4.84 2.66 -17.84
CA PRO A 6 -4.68 2.62 -19.29
C PRO A 6 -5.72 1.66 -19.87
N THR A 7 -6.40 2.08 -20.94
CA THR A 7 -7.41 1.23 -21.59
C THR A 7 -6.71 0.09 -22.32
N PRO A 8 -7.18 -1.17 -22.20
CA PRO A 8 -6.54 -2.34 -22.83
C PRO A 8 -6.90 -2.45 -24.32
N TYR A 9 -6.44 -1.49 -25.12
CA TYR A 9 -6.79 -1.36 -26.53
C TYR A 9 -6.43 -2.60 -27.35
N LEU A 10 -5.29 -3.25 -27.07
CA LEU A 10 -4.88 -4.44 -27.80
C LEU A 10 -5.82 -5.61 -27.50
N THR A 11 -6.13 -5.85 -26.23
CA THR A 11 -7.03 -6.94 -25.84
C THR A 11 -8.39 -6.79 -26.51
N ILE A 12 -8.93 -5.56 -26.55
CA ILE A 12 -10.19 -5.25 -27.24
C ILE A 12 -10.05 -5.49 -28.75
N ALA A 13 -8.93 -5.06 -29.37
CA ALA A 13 -8.70 -5.27 -30.80
C ALA A 13 -8.56 -6.75 -31.16
N LEU A 14 -7.88 -7.56 -30.34
CA LEU A 14 -7.77 -9.01 -30.51
C LEU A 14 -9.14 -9.68 -30.38
N ALA A 15 -9.92 -9.32 -29.36
CA ALA A 15 -11.28 -9.82 -29.19
C ALA A 15 -12.17 -9.50 -30.42
N ALA A 16 -12.13 -8.26 -30.90
CA ALA A 16 -12.87 -7.85 -32.10
C ALA A 16 -12.41 -8.61 -33.35
N LEU A 17 -11.09 -8.82 -33.51
CA LEU A 17 -10.52 -9.58 -34.61
C LEU A 17 -11.05 -11.03 -34.61
N LEU A 18 -11.07 -11.71 -33.46
CA LEU A 18 -11.58 -13.08 -33.36
C LEU A 18 -13.07 -13.16 -33.74
N VAL A 19 -13.87 -12.18 -33.32
CA VAL A 19 -15.29 -12.10 -33.69
C VAL A 19 -15.48 -11.90 -35.19
N VAL A 20 -14.72 -10.98 -35.79
CA VAL A 20 -14.77 -10.72 -37.25
C VAL A 20 -14.36 -11.97 -38.03
N LEU A 21 -13.26 -12.62 -37.65
CA LEU A 21 -12.78 -13.81 -38.34
C LEU A 21 -13.76 -14.98 -38.24
N HIS A 22 -14.40 -15.19 -37.09
CA HIS A 22 -15.45 -16.20 -36.96
C HIS A 22 -16.70 -15.84 -37.78
N GLY A 23 -17.09 -14.57 -37.84
CA GLY A 23 -18.16 -14.10 -38.71
C GLY A 23 -17.86 -14.37 -40.19
N CYS A 24 -16.61 -14.13 -40.63
CA CYS A 24 -16.17 -14.47 -41.98
C CYS A 24 -16.18 -15.99 -42.21
N GLN A 25 -15.69 -16.79 -41.25
CA GLN A 25 -15.72 -18.26 -41.32
C GLN A 25 -17.15 -18.76 -41.58
N TRP A 26 -18.13 -18.22 -40.86
CA TRP A 26 -19.54 -18.57 -41.02
C TRP A 26 -20.12 -18.06 -42.34
N MET A 27 -19.87 -16.80 -42.72
CA MET A 27 -20.41 -16.18 -43.92
C MET A 27 -19.92 -16.84 -45.22
N PHE A 28 -18.67 -17.27 -45.26
CA PHE A 28 -18.07 -17.90 -46.44
C PHE A 28 -18.19 -19.43 -46.42
N TRP A 29 -18.93 -20.00 -45.46
CA TRP A 29 -19.07 -21.46 -45.31
C TRP A 29 -17.70 -22.15 -45.30
N LEU A 30 -16.70 -21.50 -44.70
CA LEU A 30 -15.38 -22.08 -44.53
C LEU A 30 -15.55 -23.19 -43.52
N ASP A 31 -15.61 -24.42 -44.02
CA ASP A 31 -15.67 -25.60 -43.19
C ASP A 31 -14.45 -25.59 -42.29
N SER A 32 -14.70 -25.44 -40.99
CA SER A 32 -13.65 -25.38 -39.99
C SER A 32 -12.80 -26.64 -39.99
N THR A 33 -13.32 -27.76 -40.52
CA THR A 33 -12.58 -29.01 -40.67
C THR A 33 -11.57 -29.00 -41.82
N VAL A 34 -11.71 -28.09 -42.80
CA VAL A 34 -10.77 -27.95 -43.93
C VAL A 34 -9.53 -27.16 -43.51
N LEU A 35 -9.72 -26.16 -42.65
CA LEU A 35 -8.63 -25.31 -42.14
C LEU A 35 -8.18 -25.70 -40.73
N SER A 36 -8.87 -26.63 -40.07
CA SER A 36 -8.43 -27.16 -38.79
C SER A 36 -7.10 -27.87 -38.95
N LEU A 37 -6.38 -27.93 -37.84
CA LEU A 37 -5.15 -28.69 -37.79
C LEU A 37 -5.51 -30.14 -37.44
N ASP A 38 -5.31 -31.03 -38.41
CA ASP A 38 -5.34 -32.48 -38.22
C ASP A 38 -3.89 -33.00 -38.12
N ARG A 39 -3.64 -33.93 -37.21
CA ARG A 39 -2.33 -34.58 -37.08
C ARG A 39 -1.97 -35.44 -38.27
N ALA A 40 -2.97 -36.07 -38.88
CA ALA A 40 -2.74 -36.89 -40.06
C ALA A 40 -2.31 -36.03 -41.26
N ASN A 41 -2.63 -34.72 -41.24
CA ASN A 41 -2.38 -33.81 -42.35
C ASN A 41 -1.98 -32.40 -41.87
N VAL A 42 -0.84 -32.31 -41.19
CA VAL A 42 -0.28 -31.03 -40.73
C VAL A 42 0.21 -30.22 -41.93
N ASN A 43 -0.46 -29.11 -42.22
CA ASN A 43 0.00 -28.13 -43.21
C ASN A 43 0.24 -26.76 -42.55
N LEU A 44 1.14 -25.97 -43.15
CA LEU A 44 1.55 -24.67 -42.58
C LEU A 44 0.39 -23.68 -42.47
N LEU A 45 -0.55 -23.68 -43.42
CA LEU A 45 -1.69 -22.78 -43.39
C LEU A 45 -2.60 -23.09 -42.21
N SER A 46 -3.00 -24.35 -42.02
CA SER A 46 -3.77 -24.81 -40.86
C SER A 46 -3.04 -24.53 -39.55
N PHE A 47 -1.71 -24.70 -39.51
CA PHE A 47 -0.92 -24.41 -38.30
C PHE A 47 -1.02 -22.92 -37.90
N PHE A 48 -0.85 -22.00 -38.85
CA PHE A 48 -0.92 -20.55 -38.58
C PHE A 48 -2.35 -20.01 -38.45
N ALA A 49 -3.33 -20.62 -39.12
CA ALA A 49 -4.72 -20.19 -39.07
C ALA A 49 -5.44 -20.67 -37.80
N ASN A 50 -5.02 -21.82 -37.23
CA ASN A 50 -5.70 -22.49 -36.12
C ASN A 50 -6.08 -21.58 -34.93
N PRO A 51 -5.18 -20.73 -34.39
CA PRO A 51 -5.53 -19.87 -33.26
C PRO A 51 -6.72 -18.93 -33.50
N PHE A 52 -7.04 -18.65 -34.76
CA PHE A 52 -8.09 -17.70 -35.13
C PHE A 52 -9.44 -18.36 -35.47
N LEU A 53 -9.44 -19.66 -35.75
CA LEU A 53 -10.64 -20.42 -36.06
C LEU A 53 -11.37 -20.81 -34.78
N HIS A 54 -12.70 -20.94 -34.83
CA HIS A 54 -13.50 -21.41 -33.69
C HIS A 54 -14.59 -22.36 -34.18
N GLY A 55 -14.75 -23.51 -33.49
CA GLY A 55 -15.68 -24.56 -33.91
C GLY A 55 -17.16 -24.18 -33.75
N ASN A 56 -17.49 -23.32 -32.79
CA ASN A 56 -18.85 -22.83 -32.59
C ASN A 56 -18.87 -21.44 -31.89
N PRO A 57 -20.02 -20.72 -31.95
CA PRO A 57 -20.14 -19.39 -31.35
C PRO A 57 -19.91 -19.35 -29.83
N LEU A 58 -20.26 -20.43 -29.11
CA LEU A 58 -20.10 -20.49 -27.66
C LEU A 58 -18.61 -20.63 -27.26
N HIS A 59 -17.82 -21.35 -28.05
CA HIS A 59 -16.36 -21.44 -27.92
C HIS A 59 -15.70 -20.08 -28.13
N LEU A 60 -16.11 -19.37 -29.18
CA LEU A 60 -15.67 -18.00 -29.41
C LEU A 60 -16.04 -17.10 -28.23
N LEU A 61 -17.29 -17.14 -27.78
CA LEU A 61 -17.78 -16.28 -26.70
C LEU A 61 -16.96 -16.47 -25.42
N ALA A 62 -16.74 -17.72 -25.01
CA ALA A 62 -15.92 -18.03 -23.83
C ALA A 62 -14.49 -17.49 -24.01
N THR A 63 -13.87 -17.73 -25.16
CA THR A 63 -12.51 -17.26 -25.47
C THR A 63 -12.41 -15.74 -25.41
N VAL A 64 -13.37 -15.02 -25.99
CA VAL A 64 -13.41 -13.54 -25.98
C VAL A 64 -13.62 -12.99 -24.57
N VAL A 65 -14.55 -13.56 -23.79
CA VAL A 65 -14.82 -13.11 -22.41
C VAL A 65 -13.56 -13.25 -21.55
N PHE A 66 -12.91 -14.42 -21.58
CA PHE A 66 -11.69 -14.64 -20.81
C PHE A 66 -10.48 -13.86 -21.35
N LEU A 67 -10.38 -13.66 -22.66
CA LEU A 67 -9.38 -12.77 -23.24
C LEU A 67 -9.55 -11.34 -22.72
N VAL A 68 -10.76 -10.79 -22.73
CA VAL A 68 -11.03 -9.43 -22.23
C VAL A 68 -10.68 -9.31 -20.75
N ILE A 69 -11.06 -10.28 -19.92
CA ILE A 69 -10.79 -10.27 -18.48
C ILE A 69 -9.29 -10.44 -18.21
N CYS A 70 -8.70 -11.55 -18.63
CA CYS A 70 -7.31 -11.90 -18.31
C CYS A 70 -6.32 -11.03 -19.08
N GLY A 71 -6.55 -10.83 -20.38
CA GLY A 71 -5.74 -9.95 -21.22
C GLY A 71 -5.82 -8.51 -20.78
N GLY A 72 -7.00 -8.01 -20.40
CA GLY A 72 -7.16 -6.64 -19.88
C GLY A 72 -6.41 -6.45 -18.56
N LEU A 73 -6.56 -7.38 -17.61
CA LEU A 73 -5.82 -7.34 -16.35
C LEU A 73 -4.30 -7.38 -16.57
N PHE A 74 -3.81 -8.13 -17.55
CA PHE A 74 -2.38 -8.24 -17.84
C PHE A 74 -1.83 -7.03 -18.60
N GLU A 75 -2.53 -6.58 -19.66
CA GLU A 75 -2.16 -5.43 -20.50
C GLU A 75 -2.10 -4.13 -19.71
N THR A 76 -3.08 -3.88 -18.84
CA THR A 76 -3.09 -2.67 -18.01
C THR A 76 -1.92 -2.59 -17.03
N ARG A 77 -1.25 -3.72 -16.77
CA ARG A 77 -0.13 -3.84 -15.81
C ARG A 77 1.23 -3.89 -16.48
N ILE A 78 1.39 -4.69 -17.53
CA ILE A 78 2.69 -4.92 -18.19
C ILE A 78 2.83 -4.14 -19.50
N GLY A 79 1.70 -3.77 -20.12
CA GLY A 79 1.64 -3.12 -21.42
C GLY A 79 1.39 -4.07 -22.58
N PHE A 80 0.85 -3.51 -23.65
CA PHE A 80 0.27 -4.27 -24.77
C PHE A 80 1.27 -5.18 -25.50
N ARG A 81 2.53 -4.76 -25.70
CA ARG A 81 3.51 -5.54 -26.47
C ARG A 81 3.79 -6.90 -25.82
N PHE A 82 3.93 -6.91 -24.50
CA PHE A 82 4.19 -8.14 -23.76
C PHE A 82 2.94 -9.01 -23.72
N THR A 83 1.75 -8.43 -23.51
CA THR A 83 0.48 -9.15 -23.61
C THR A 83 0.32 -9.82 -24.98
N LEU A 84 0.62 -9.11 -26.08
CA LEU A 84 0.58 -9.68 -27.43
C LEU A 84 1.52 -10.88 -27.56
N ALA A 85 2.76 -10.72 -27.11
CA ALA A 85 3.77 -11.78 -27.18
C ALA A 85 3.33 -13.01 -26.39
N VAL A 86 2.83 -12.85 -25.16
CA VAL A 86 2.34 -13.96 -24.32
C VAL A 86 1.16 -14.66 -24.97
N PHE A 87 0.19 -13.91 -25.52
CA PHE A 87 -0.96 -14.48 -26.21
C PHE A 87 -0.56 -15.28 -27.46
N VAL A 88 0.28 -14.69 -28.32
CA VAL A 88 0.72 -15.32 -29.58
C VAL A 88 1.58 -16.54 -29.30
N ILE A 89 2.62 -16.41 -28.47
CA ILE A 89 3.51 -17.53 -28.12
C ILE A 89 2.71 -18.62 -27.39
N GLY A 90 1.84 -18.25 -26.45
CA GLY A 90 0.97 -19.19 -25.73
C GLY A 90 0.07 -20.00 -26.67
N SER A 91 -0.52 -19.34 -27.67
CA SER A 91 -1.35 -20.00 -28.68
C SER A 91 -0.55 -21.04 -29.46
N TYR A 92 0.60 -20.66 -30.02
CA TYR A 92 1.39 -21.56 -30.87
C TYR A 92 2.12 -22.66 -30.11
N ILE A 93 2.64 -22.39 -28.90
CA ILE A 93 3.21 -23.43 -28.05
C ILE A 93 2.12 -24.42 -27.62
N GLY A 94 0.89 -23.95 -27.37
CA GLY A 94 -0.26 -24.83 -27.15
C GLY A 94 -0.52 -25.77 -28.33
N VAL A 95 -0.53 -25.25 -29.56
CA VAL A 95 -0.68 -26.06 -30.79
C VAL A 95 0.43 -27.12 -30.90
N LEU A 96 1.69 -26.75 -30.64
CA LEU A 96 2.81 -27.69 -30.65
C LEU A 96 2.67 -28.78 -29.58
N PHE A 97 2.25 -28.42 -28.36
CA PHE A 97 2.01 -29.38 -27.30
C PHE A 97 0.88 -30.34 -27.64
N TRP A 98 -0.18 -29.86 -28.30
CA TRP A 98 -1.19 -30.76 -28.83
C TRP A 98 -0.56 -31.73 -29.82
N LEU A 99 0.10 -31.27 -30.88
CA LEU A 99 0.73 -32.13 -31.91
C LEU A 99 1.61 -33.24 -31.31
N VAL A 100 2.38 -32.92 -30.26
CA VAL A 100 3.34 -33.84 -29.64
C VAL A 100 2.68 -34.78 -28.61
N LEU A 101 1.76 -34.28 -27.77
CA LEU A 101 1.32 -34.99 -26.56
C LEU A 101 -0.11 -35.52 -26.59
N GLY A 102 -0.98 -35.00 -27.45
CA GLY A 102 -2.36 -35.52 -27.49
C GLY A 102 -2.45 -36.86 -28.21
N ARG A 103 -3.65 -37.42 -28.28
CA ARG A 103 -3.87 -38.75 -28.88
C ARG A 103 -4.03 -38.65 -30.41
N ALA A 104 -3.74 -39.73 -31.12
CA ALA A 104 -3.82 -39.77 -32.59
C ALA A 104 -5.26 -39.64 -33.12
N ASP A 105 -6.23 -40.05 -32.32
CA ASP A 105 -7.67 -40.00 -32.53
C ASP A 105 -8.33 -38.73 -31.98
N SER A 106 -7.55 -37.70 -31.60
CA SER A 106 -8.11 -36.45 -31.11
C SER A 106 -8.76 -35.64 -32.22
N ASP A 107 -9.91 -35.03 -31.93
CA ASP A 107 -10.61 -34.13 -32.83
C ASP A 107 -9.71 -33.00 -33.36
N PRO A 108 -10.04 -32.45 -34.55
CA PRO A 108 -9.26 -31.37 -35.14
C PRO A 108 -9.14 -30.18 -34.20
N LEU A 109 -7.92 -29.69 -34.04
CA LEU A 109 -7.63 -28.62 -33.10
C LEU A 109 -8.05 -27.28 -33.68
N ILE A 110 -8.79 -26.49 -32.90
CA ILE A 110 -9.26 -25.16 -33.31
C ILE A 110 -9.27 -24.22 -32.09
N GLY A 111 -8.72 -23.01 -32.22
CA GLY A 111 -8.95 -21.89 -31.28
C GLY A 111 -7.74 -21.31 -30.57
N SER A 112 -7.92 -20.11 -30.01
CA SER A 112 -6.88 -19.36 -29.27
C SER A 112 -6.89 -19.58 -27.75
N SER A 113 -7.60 -20.59 -27.27
CA SER A 113 -7.79 -20.82 -25.84
C SER A 113 -6.47 -21.05 -25.09
N ALA A 114 -5.43 -21.61 -25.71
CA ALA A 114 -4.09 -21.69 -25.10
C ALA A 114 -3.43 -20.32 -24.88
N GLY A 115 -3.60 -19.37 -25.79
CA GLY A 115 -3.13 -18.00 -25.60
C GLY A 115 -3.85 -17.31 -24.44
N VAL A 116 -5.17 -17.53 -24.33
CA VAL A 116 -5.97 -17.05 -23.18
C VAL A 116 -5.52 -17.72 -21.89
N THR A 117 -5.23 -19.03 -21.90
CA THR A 117 -4.69 -19.76 -20.76
C THR A 117 -3.35 -19.16 -20.29
N ALA A 118 -2.44 -18.87 -21.23
CA ALA A 118 -1.15 -18.25 -20.92
C ALA A 118 -1.34 -16.90 -20.22
N LEU A 119 -2.25 -16.06 -20.74
CA LEU A 119 -2.60 -14.78 -20.12
C LEU A 119 -3.25 -14.95 -18.75
N ALA A 120 -4.15 -15.92 -18.57
CA ALA A 120 -4.81 -16.17 -17.29
C ALA A 120 -3.78 -16.54 -16.21
N ILE A 121 -2.90 -17.51 -16.49
CA ILE A 121 -1.84 -17.92 -15.56
C ILE A 121 -0.90 -16.75 -15.26
N ALA A 122 -0.44 -16.02 -16.29
CA ALA A 122 0.45 -14.88 -16.09
C ALA A 122 -0.20 -13.76 -15.26
N ALA A 123 -1.47 -13.43 -15.53
CA ALA A 123 -2.20 -12.37 -14.84
C ALA A 123 -2.46 -12.69 -13.36
N THR A 124 -2.80 -13.95 -13.05
CA THR A 124 -3.09 -14.41 -11.69
C THR A 124 -1.84 -14.46 -10.83
N LEU A 125 -0.72 -14.93 -11.38
CA LEU A 125 0.53 -15.03 -10.64
C LEU A 125 1.24 -13.68 -10.49
N TYR A 126 1.20 -12.82 -11.52
CA TYR A 126 1.92 -11.54 -11.48
C TYR A 126 1.47 -10.61 -10.35
N ARG A 127 0.17 -10.62 -10.03
CA ARG A 127 -0.34 -9.92 -8.86
C ARG A 127 -1.60 -10.64 -8.37
N PRO A 128 -1.48 -11.57 -7.41
CA PRO A 128 -2.62 -12.30 -6.90
C PRO A 128 -3.58 -11.31 -6.26
N SER A 129 -4.67 -11.03 -6.97
CA SER A 129 -5.84 -10.34 -6.44
C SER A 129 -6.98 -11.34 -6.39
N ASN A 130 -7.93 -11.13 -5.46
CA ASN A 130 -9.12 -11.99 -5.37
C ASN A 130 -9.82 -12.11 -6.73
N THR A 131 -9.84 -11.03 -7.53
CA THR A 131 -10.40 -11.02 -8.89
C THR A 131 -9.60 -11.85 -9.89
N GLY A 132 -8.25 -11.79 -9.86
CA GLY A 132 -7.41 -12.56 -10.78
C GLY A 132 -7.39 -14.05 -10.44
N ILE A 133 -7.38 -14.39 -9.15
CA ILE A 133 -7.51 -15.77 -8.68
C ILE A 133 -8.89 -16.32 -9.05
N LEU A 134 -9.96 -15.56 -8.81
CA LEU A 134 -11.31 -15.96 -9.19
C LEU A 134 -11.45 -16.12 -10.71
N ALA A 135 -10.89 -15.22 -11.52
CA ALA A 135 -10.95 -15.32 -12.97
C ALA A 135 -10.21 -16.57 -13.49
N ALA A 136 -9.02 -16.88 -12.98
CA ALA A 136 -8.30 -18.10 -13.35
C ALA A 136 -8.99 -19.36 -12.83
N ALA A 137 -9.53 -19.33 -11.61
CA ALA A 137 -10.31 -20.43 -11.07
C ALA A 137 -11.56 -20.69 -11.93
N LEU A 138 -12.34 -19.65 -12.25
CA LEU A 138 -13.49 -19.76 -13.14
C LEU A 138 -13.10 -20.24 -14.54
N TYR A 139 -11.96 -19.79 -15.07
CA TYR A 139 -11.44 -20.27 -16.35
C TYR A 139 -11.12 -21.76 -16.30
N ILE A 140 -10.29 -22.19 -15.34
CA ILE A 140 -9.91 -23.59 -15.15
C ILE A 140 -11.14 -24.46 -14.88
N LEU A 141 -12.04 -24.03 -14.00
CA LEU A 141 -13.30 -24.73 -13.73
C LEU A 141 -14.19 -24.81 -14.96
N SER A 142 -14.27 -23.75 -15.78
CA SER A 142 -15.01 -23.80 -17.05
C SER A 142 -14.42 -24.83 -18.01
N GLN A 143 -13.09 -24.94 -18.10
CA GLN A 143 -12.43 -25.95 -18.93
C GLN A 143 -12.62 -27.36 -18.34
N MET A 144 -12.64 -27.53 -17.02
CA MET A 144 -12.84 -28.83 -16.38
C MET A 144 -14.28 -29.34 -16.48
N PHE A 145 -15.27 -28.46 -16.32
CA PHE A 145 -16.66 -28.84 -16.09
C PHE A 145 -17.62 -28.49 -17.23
N LEU A 146 -17.39 -27.40 -17.98
CA LEU A 146 -18.22 -27.07 -19.15
C LEU A 146 -17.70 -27.72 -20.44
N ALA A 147 -16.38 -27.90 -20.58
CA ALA A 147 -15.79 -28.50 -21.79
C ALA A 147 -16.44 -29.85 -22.18
N PRO A 148 -16.66 -30.79 -21.24
CA PRO A 148 -17.25 -32.10 -21.55
C PRO A 148 -18.75 -32.06 -21.86
N VAL A 149 -19.47 -31.04 -21.37
CA VAL A 149 -20.95 -30.97 -21.45
C VAL A 149 -21.41 -30.29 -22.75
N VAL A 150 -20.59 -29.40 -23.28
CA VAL A 150 -20.95 -28.50 -24.39
C VAL A 150 -20.30 -28.92 -25.71
N ASP A 151 -19.76 -30.14 -25.77
CA ASP A 151 -19.07 -30.68 -26.96
C ASP A 151 -17.92 -29.76 -27.43
N PHE A 152 -17.08 -29.32 -26.48
CA PHE A 152 -15.83 -28.61 -26.79
C PHE A 152 -14.72 -29.58 -27.22
N THR A 153 -15.06 -30.59 -28.02
CA THR A 153 -14.17 -31.61 -28.58
C THR A 153 -12.97 -31.02 -29.32
N THR A 154 -13.14 -29.83 -29.88
CA THR A 154 -12.07 -29.07 -30.59
C THR A 154 -10.91 -28.57 -29.70
N THR A 155 -10.97 -28.75 -28.38
CA THR A 155 -9.90 -28.35 -27.44
C THR A 155 -9.41 -29.52 -26.61
N SER A 156 -8.09 -29.57 -26.39
CA SER A 156 -7.45 -30.69 -25.70
C SER A 156 -6.62 -30.20 -24.51
N TRP A 157 -6.52 -31.04 -23.48
CA TRP A 157 -5.66 -30.78 -22.31
C TRP A 157 -4.21 -30.44 -22.65
N PRO A 158 -3.53 -31.16 -23.58
CA PRO A 158 -2.19 -30.78 -24.04
C PRO A 158 -2.07 -29.35 -24.53
N LEU A 159 -3.08 -28.85 -25.26
CA LEU A 159 -3.08 -27.49 -25.78
C LEU A 159 -3.04 -26.46 -24.64
N HIS A 160 -3.94 -26.59 -23.66
CA HIS A 160 -3.98 -25.67 -22.51
C HIS A 160 -2.74 -25.82 -21.62
N PHE A 161 -2.17 -27.02 -21.53
CA PHE A 161 -0.92 -27.24 -20.80
C PHE A 161 0.24 -26.46 -21.43
N GLY A 162 0.40 -26.51 -22.75
CA GLY A 162 1.41 -25.70 -23.46
C GLY A 162 1.23 -24.19 -23.22
N GLY A 163 0.00 -23.70 -23.27
CA GLY A 163 -0.32 -22.32 -22.92
C GLY A 163 0.04 -21.97 -21.46
N SER A 164 -0.24 -22.87 -20.52
CA SER A 164 0.06 -22.68 -19.09
C SER A 164 1.56 -22.54 -18.83
N ILE A 165 2.39 -23.33 -19.51
CA ILE A 165 3.87 -23.22 -19.42
C ILE A 165 4.34 -21.83 -19.88
N VAL A 166 3.81 -21.33 -21.00
CA VAL A 166 4.12 -19.96 -21.46
C VAL A 166 3.69 -18.92 -20.44
N GLY A 167 2.51 -19.09 -19.82
CA GLY A 167 2.04 -18.22 -18.75
C GLY A 167 2.96 -18.18 -17.53
N LEU A 168 3.48 -19.33 -17.10
CA LEU A 168 4.47 -19.43 -16.01
C LEU A 168 5.79 -18.72 -16.35
N VAL A 169 6.29 -18.92 -17.58
CA VAL A 169 7.51 -18.26 -18.06
C VAL A 169 7.29 -16.74 -18.14
N ALA A 170 6.16 -16.31 -18.69
CA ALA A 170 5.79 -14.91 -18.79
C ALA A 170 5.70 -14.24 -17.42
N PHE A 171 5.11 -14.93 -16.43
CA PHE A 171 5.12 -14.50 -15.04
C PHE A 171 6.55 -14.33 -14.51
N GLY A 172 7.42 -15.35 -14.68
CA GLY A 172 8.80 -15.28 -14.21
C GLY A 172 9.59 -14.12 -14.84
N VAL A 173 9.41 -13.87 -16.14
CA VAL A 173 10.01 -12.74 -16.85
C VAL A 173 9.46 -11.41 -16.31
N ALA A 174 8.14 -11.26 -16.21
CA ALA A 174 7.51 -10.04 -15.71
C ALA A 174 7.93 -9.73 -14.26
N TRP A 175 7.95 -10.75 -13.40
CA TRP A 175 8.41 -10.68 -12.02
C TRP A 175 9.88 -10.26 -11.94
N HIS A 176 10.75 -10.88 -12.74
CA HIS A 176 12.17 -10.53 -12.78
C HIS A 176 12.41 -9.10 -13.27
N TYR A 177 11.69 -8.65 -14.30
CA TYR A 177 11.78 -7.25 -14.76
C TYR A 177 11.33 -6.26 -13.68
N GLN A 178 10.27 -6.59 -12.92
CA GLN A 178 9.79 -5.73 -11.85
C GLN A 178 10.76 -5.70 -10.65
N LEU A 179 11.34 -6.85 -10.29
CA LEU A 179 12.37 -6.92 -9.25
C LEU A 179 13.68 -6.25 -9.68
N GLY A 180 14.10 -6.40 -10.94
CA GLY A 180 15.28 -5.75 -11.51
C GLY A 180 15.14 -4.23 -11.67
N MET A 181 13.90 -3.71 -11.74
CA MET A 181 13.63 -2.28 -11.63
C MET A 181 13.64 -1.79 -10.16
N SER A 182 13.61 -2.69 -9.18
CA SER A 182 13.61 -2.32 -7.75
C SER A 182 14.91 -2.62 -7.00
N GLY A 183 15.88 -3.32 -7.62
CA GLY A 183 17.25 -3.46 -7.15
C GLY A 183 18.22 -3.15 -8.28
N GLY A 184 19.08 -2.13 -8.11
CA GLY A 184 19.95 -1.52 -9.13
C GLY A 184 21.03 -2.40 -9.78
N GLY A 185 20.67 -3.53 -10.38
CA GLY A 185 21.55 -4.36 -11.18
C GLY A 185 21.43 -4.05 -12.68
N GLN A 186 22.27 -3.14 -13.19
CA GLN A 186 22.30 -2.79 -14.62
C GLN A 186 22.82 -3.91 -15.57
N SER A 187 23.30 -5.06 -15.06
CA SER A 187 24.16 -5.94 -15.88
C SER A 187 23.46 -6.94 -16.82
N MET A 188 22.12 -7.01 -16.87
CA MET A 188 21.41 -7.98 -17.75
C MET A 188 20.51 -7.33 -18.82
N ARG A 189 20.80 -6.10 -19.26
CA ARG A 189 20.06 -5.46 -20.37
C ARG A 189 20.41 -5.97 -21.79
N ALA A 190 21.39 -6.87 -21.94
CA ALA A 190 22.03 -7.11 -23.24
C ALA A 190 21.28 -8.01 -24.26
N PRO A 191 20.53 -9.09 -23.92
CA PRO A 191 20.00 -9.96 -24.98
C PRO A 191 18.56 -9.66 -25.44
N LEU A 192 17.73 -8.98 -24.64
CA LEU A 192 16.29 -8.78 -24.93
C LEU A 192 15.89 -7.36 -25.36
N GLY A 193 16.83 -6.41 -25.38
CA GLY A 193 16.55 -4.99 -25.69
C GLY A 193 16.11 -4.71 -27.14
N GLY A 194 16.27 -5.66 -28.06
CA GLY A 194 15.92 -5.49 -29.48
C GLY A 194 14.42 -5.36 -29.76
N LEU A 195 13.57 -6.02 -28.98
CA LEU A 195 12.11 -6.04 -29.16
C LEU A 195 11.38 -4.83 -28.54
N LEU A 196 12.10 -3.97 -27.79
CA LEU A 196 11.50 -2.88 -27.01
C LEU A 196 11.99 -1.48 -27.39
N LYS A 197 12.77 -1.32 -28.48
CA LYS A 197 13.18 0.01 -28.95
C LYS A 197 11.95 0.83 -29.37
N ARG A 198 11.69 1.93 -28.63
CA ARG A 198 10.86 3.04 -29.11
C ARG A 198 11.54 3.60 -30.36
N GLY A 199 10.81 3.62 -31.47
CA GLY A 199 11.30 4.19 -32.71
C GLY A 199 11.33 5.72 -32.62
N ASP A 200 12.52 6.28 -32.56
CA ASP A 200 12.74 7.72 -32.73
C ASP A 200 12.85 8.03 -34.22
N ARG A 201 11.92 8.83 -34.75
CA ARG A 201 12.07 9.48 -36.05
C ARG A 201 12.79 10.81 -35.85
N PRO A 202 13.76 11.18 -36.69
CA PRO A 202 14.37 12.50 -36.63
C PRO A 202 13.46 13.53 -37.31
N LEU A 203 13.24 14.66 -36.65
CA LEU A 203 12.67 15.85 -37.28
C LEU A 203 13.69 17.00 -37.25
N THR A 204 13.69 17.72 -38.36
CA THR A 204 14.63 18.73 -38.84
C THR A 204 14.60 20.07 -38.09
N SER A 205 15.77 20.71 -38.06
CA SER A 205 16.07 22.15 -37.88
C SER A 205 15.45 22.90 -36.70
N VAL A 206 15.65 22.40 -35.48
CA VAL A 206 15.57 23.18 -34.23
C VAL A 206 16.99 23.37 -33.70
N ARG A 207 17.28 24.54 -33.11
CA ARG A 207 18.55 24.89 -32.45
C ARG A 207 19.20 23.68 -31.81
N THR A 208 20.48 23.48 -32.08
CA THR A 208 21.15 22.23 -31.71
C THR A 208 21.16 22.09 -30.19
N LYS A 209 20.98 20.86 -29.70
CA LYS A 209 21.10 20.52 -28.28
C LYS A 209 22.41 21.06 -27.67
N ALA A 210 23.46 21.14 -28.48
CA ALA A 210 24.76 21.71 -28.11
C ALA A 210 24.69 23.22 -27.81
N GLU A 211 23.93 24.00 -28.58
CA GLU A 211 23.76 25.45 -28.34
C GLU A 211 23.00 25.71 -27.03
N LEU A 212 21.92 24.97 -26.78
CA LEU A 212 21.17 25.09 -25.54
C LEU A 212 21.99 24.63 -24.32
N GLN A 213 22.78 23.57 -24.47
CA GLN A 213 23.66 23.08 -23.42
C GLN A 213 24.82 24.04 -23.13
N ALA A 214 25.38 24.70 -24.14
CA ALA A 214 26.44 25.69 -23.95
C ALA A 214 25.94 26.94 -23.21
N GLU A 215 24.73 27.40 -23.51
CA GLU A 215 24.11 28.56 -22.85
C GLU A 215 23.75 28.26 -21.39
N VAL A 216 23.23 27.06 -21.12
CA VAL A 216 22.95 26.59 -19.75
C VAL A 216 24.24 26.37 -18.96
N GLN A 217 25.28 25.80 -19.55
CA GLN A 217 26.57 25.61 -18.88
C GLN A 217 27.25 26.94 -18.56
N ALA A 218 27.14 27.95 -19.43
CA ALA A 218 27.62 29.30 -19.15
C ALA A 218 26.84 29.97 -17.99
N ALA A 219 25.53 29.77 -17.92
CA ALA A 219 24.70 30.28 -16.82
C ALA A 219 25.01 29.57 -15.48
N VAL A 220 25.22 28.25 -15.51
CA VAL A 220 25.54 27.45 -14.31
C VAL A 220 26.93 27.76 -13.79
N ALA A 221 27.93 27.90 -14.66
CA ALA A 221 29.30 28.28 -14.28
C ALA A 221 29.35 29.64 -13.58
N ASN A 222 28.51 30.59 -13.99
CA ASN A 222 28.37 31.90 -13.34
C ASN A 222 27.58 31.85 -12.01
N SER A 223 26.84 30.77 -11.73
CA SER A 223 25.97 30.61 -10.55
C SER A 223 26.60 29.83 -9.38
N ALA A 224 27.80 29.28 -9.56
CA ALA A 224 28.49 28.45 -8.56
C ALA A 224 29.22 29.28 -7.49
N LEU A 225 29.30 30.61 -7.65
CA LEU A 225 30.10 31.51 -6.80
C LEU A 225 29.27 32.53 -5.99
N SER A 226 27.93 32.49 -6.04
CA SER A 226 27.09 33.54 -5.45
C SER A 226 26.17 33.05 -4.32
N SER A 227 25.86 33.97 -3.41
CA SER A 227 25.05 33.72 -2.21
C SER A 227 23.59 33.38 -2.57
N ARG A 228 22.82 32.85 -1.61
CA ARG A 228 21.41 32.47 -1.83
C ARG A 228 20.53 33.66 -2.26
N GLU A 229 20.87 34.89 -1.87
CA GLU A 229 20.20 36.12 -2.31
C GLU A 229 20.51 36.46 -3.77
N ASP A 230 21.74 36.25 -4.23
CA ASP A 230 22.16 36.51 -5.61
C ASP A 230 21.47 35.60 -6.62
N ARG A 231 21.16 34.34 -6.27
CA ARG A 231 20.42 33.42 -7.14
C ARG A 231 18.99 33.89 -7.43
N THR A 232 18.31 34.48 -6.45
CA THR A 232 16.93 34.97 -6.61
C THR A 232 16.91 36.20 -7.51
N THR A 233 17.89 37.09 -7.35
CA THR A 233 18.10 38.28 -8.18
C THR A 233 18.54 37.91 -9.60
N GLN A 234 19.41 36.91 -9.77
CA GLN A 234 19.82 36.39 -11.08
C GLN A 234 18.69 35.65 -11.81
N LEU A 235 17.87 34.85 -11.13
CA LEU A 235 16.69 34.22 -11.75
C LEU A 235 15.66 35.25 -12.22
N HIS A 236 15.51 36.36 -11.50
CA HIS A 236 14.73 37.52 -11.95
C HIS A 236 15.39 38.25 -13.13
N ALA A 237 16.72 38.36 -13.16
CA ALA A 237 17.47 39.05 -14.21
C ALA A 237 17.55 38.24 -15.52
N VAL A 238 17.55 36.90 -15.46
CA VAL A 238 17.61 36.02 -16.64
C VAL A 238 16.25 35.89 -17.34
N GLY A 239 15.16 36.40 -16.73
CA GLY A 239 13.85 36.40 -17.37
C GLY A 239 13.42 35.00 -17.82
N LEU A 240 13.71 33.97 -17.02
CA LEU A 240 13.23 32.62 -17.28
C LEU A 240 11.70 32.64 -17.26
N ASP A 241 11.15 32.78 -18.47
CA ASP A 241 9.73 32.88 -18.68
C ASP A 241 9.11 31.54 -18.26
N GLU A 242 8.28 31.59 -17.23
CA GLU A 242 7.45 30.48 -16.77
C GLU A 242 6.72 29.82 -17.96
N MET A 243 6.31 30.64 -18.95
CA MET A 243 5.67 30.17 -20.17
C MET A 243 6.63 29.40 -21.08
N ALA A 244 7.89 29.84 -21.20
CA ALA A 244 8.91 29.13 -21.96
C ALA A 244 9.25 27.76 -21.35
N LEU A 245 9.39 27.68 -20.01
CA LEU A 245 9.60 26.41 -19.31
C LEU A 245 8.40 25.47 -19.44
N LYS A 246 7.18 25.98 -19.33
CA LYS A 246 5.96 25.20 -19.60
C LYS A 246 5.91 24.69 -21.04
N LYS A 247 6.32 25.52 -22.02
CA LYS A 247 6.41 25.12 -23.43
C LYS A 247 7.46 24.02 -23.64
N ALA A 248 8.62 24.14 -23.00
CA ALA A 248 9.67 23.12 -23.04
C ALA A 248 9.20 21.79 -22.43
N ILE A 249 8.57 21.82 -21.26
CA ILE A 249 7.98 20.62 -20.60
C ILE A 249 6.88 19.99 -21.47
N ASN A 250 6.05 20.80 -22.13
CA ASN A 250 5.03 20.27 -23.05
C ASN A 250 5.65 19.61 -24.29
N ALA A 251 6.77 20.14 -24.79
CA ALA A 251 7.51 19.55 -25.90
C ALA A 251 8.25 18.26 -25.48
N ASN A 252 8.77 18.22 -24.26
CA ASN A 252 9.43 17.06 -23.67
C ASN A 252 9.07 16.89 -22.19
N GLN A 253 8.09 16.04 -21.92
CA GLN A 253 7.64 15.77 -20.54
C GLN A 253 8.70 15.09 -19.67
N GLY A 254 9.79 14.59 -20.26
CA GLY A 254 10.90 13.95 -19.56
C GLY A 254 12.02 14.91 -19.14
N ASP A 255 11.91 16.21 -19.41
CA ASP A 255 12.97 17.19 -19.14
C ASP A 255 13.06 17.56 -17.65
N ILE A 256 13.84 16.77 -16.89
CA ILE A 256 14.02 16.94 -15.43
C ILE A 256 14.51 18.35 -15.08
N ASP A 257 15.41 18.93 -15.87
CA ASP A 257 15.99 20.25 -15.59
C ASP A 257 14.97 21.37 -15.76
N ALA A 258 14.16 21.31 -16.82
CA ALA A 258 13.04 22.24 -16.99
C ALA A 258 12.03 22.12 -15.84
N HIS A 259 11.77 20.88 -15.38
CA HIS A 259 10.91 20.64 -14.23
C HIS A 259 11.47 21.22 -12.91
N CYS A 260 12.78 21.10 -12.69
CA CYS A 260 13.48 21.69 -11.54
C CYS A 260 13.38 23.21 -11.55
N GLN A 261 13.72 23.85 -12.67
CA GLN A 261 13.69 25.32 -12.80
C GLN A 261 12.28 25.88 -12.60
N LEU A 262 11.26 25.21 -13.15
CA LEU A 262 9.87 25.63 -12.95
C LEU A 262 9.44 25.52 -11.48
N LEU A 263 9.91 24.49 -10.77
CA LEU A 263 9.63 24.34 -9.34
C LEU A 263 10.30 25.45 -8.52
N GLU A 264 11.52 25.85 -8.85
CA GLU A 264 12.19 26.99 -8.21
C GLU A 264 11.40 28.29 -8.39
N ILE A 265 10.87 28.54 -9.59
CA ILE A 265 9.99 29.70 -9.84
C ILE A 265 8.76 29.66 -8.93
N TYR A 266 8.12 28.49 -8.77
CA TYR A 266 6.96 28.36 -7.87
C TYR A 266 7.33 28.52 -6.40
N PHE A 267 8.52 28.08 -5.98
CA PHE A 267 9.04 28.38 -4.65
C PHE A 267 9.20 29.89 -4.45
N VAL A 268 9.90 30.58 -5.35
CA VAL A 268 10.16 32.03 -5.24
C VAL A 268 8.85 32.82 -5.21
N LYS A 269 7.89 32.48 -6.08
CA LYS A 269 6.58 33.13 -6.15
C LYS A 269 5.58 32.70 -5.07
N ASN A 270 5.98 31.82 -4.15
CA ASN A 270 5.13 31.29 -3.06
C ASN A 270 3.83 30.62 -3.56
N ARG A 271 3.87 29.95 -4.72
CA ARG A 271 2.71 29.31 -5.37
C ARG A 271 2.56 27.86 -4.89
N SER A 272 2.03 27.68 -3.69
CA SER A 272 1.97 26.37 -2.99
C SER A 272 1.30 25.26 -3.81
N ALA A 273 0.14 25.52 -4.41
CA ALA A 273 -0.61 24.50 -5.16
C ALA A 273 0.16 24.01 -6.40
N GLU A 274 0.74 24.95 -7.16
CA GLU A 274 1.54 24.66 -8.35
C GLU A 274 2.87 24.01 -8.00
N ALA A 275 3.53 24.47 -6.93
CA ALA A 275 4.73 23.84 -6.40
C ALA A 275 4.46 22.40 -5.96
N GLY A 276 3.37 22.14 -5.25
CA GLY A 276 2.98 20.79 -4.84
C GLY A 276 2.71 19.88 -6.05
N ALA A 277 1.97 20.36 -7.05
CA ALA A 277 1.69 19.58 -8.27
C ALA A 277 2.95 19.30 -9.10
N GLN A 278 3.79 20.31 -9.30
CA GLN A 278 5.04 20.20 -10.05
C GLN A 278 6.08 19.35 -9.30
N GLY A 279 6.18 19.55 -7.99
CA GLY A 279 7.03 18.80 -7.08
C GLY A 279 6.75 17.30 -7.12
N LYS A 280 5.47 16.91 -7.05
CA LYS A 280 5.08 15.49 -7.17
C LYS A 280 5.51 14.86 -8.49
N ARG A 281 5.41 15.61 -9.59
CA ARG A 281 5.85 15.15 -10.93
C ARG A 281 7.37 14.99 -10.96
N LEU A 282 8.10 16.00 -10.51
CA LEU A 282 9.56 15.99 -10.47
C LEU A 282 10.10 14.87 -9.57
N ILE A 283 9.55 14.71 -8.36
CA ILE A 283 9.92 13.62 -7.44
C ILE A 283 9.72 12.26 -8.10
N ARG A 284 8.60 12.06 -8.81
CA ARG A 284 8.39 10.81 -9.58
C ARG A 284 9.49 10.59 -10.62
N MET A 285 9.79 11.61 -11.42
CA MET A 285 10.79 11.54 -12.49
C MET A 285 12.19 11.24 -11.94
N LEU A 286 12.56 11.87 -10.83
CA LEU A 286 13.83 11.62 -10.15
C LEU A 286 13.90 10.20 -9.57
N CYS A 287 12.83 9.69 -8.96
CA CYS A 287 12.79 8.28 -8.53
C CYS A 287 12.88 7.31 -9.72
N GLU A 288 12.19 7.58 -10.83
CA GLU A 288 12.27 6.77 -12.05
C GLU A 288 13.66 6.80 -12.70
N ALA A 289 14.43 7.88 -12.49
CA ALA A 289 15.81 8.03 -12.93
C ALA A 289 16.85 7.41 -11.98
N GLY A 290 16.44 6.92 -10.81
CA GLY A 290 17.37 6.43 -9.77
C GLY A 290 18.13 7.56 -9.07
N GLU A 291 17.55 8.76 -9.02
CA GLU A 291 18.08 9.95 -8.34
C GLU A 291 17.29 10.26 -7.05
N GLU A 292 17.01 9.24 -6.24
CA GLU A 292 16.15 9.34 -5.06
C GLU A 292 16.68 10.33 -4.01
N GLY A 293 18.00 10.57 -3.96
CA GLY A 293 18.58 11.58 -3.09
C GLY A 293 18.15 12.99 -3.45
N ARG A 294 18.23 13.37 -4.74
CA ARG A 294 17.70 14.64 -5.24
C ARG A 294 16.18 14.71 -5.07
N ALA A 295 15.49 13.59 -5.28
CA ALA A 295 14.04 13.51 -5.08
C ALA A 295 13.66 13.83 -3.62
N TYR A 296 14.41 13.29 -2.65
CA TYR A 296 14.22 13.58 -1.24
C TYR A 296 14.49 15.05 -0.91
N GLU A 297 15.57 15.63 -1.42
CA GLU A 297 15.88 17.06 -1.20
C GLU A 297 14.75 17.98 -1.66
N PHE A 298 14.17 17.72 -2.84
CA PHE A 298 13.01 18.47 -3.32
C PHE A 298 11.76 18.24 -2.46
N TYR A 299 11.51 16.99 -2.03
CA TYR A 299 10.41 16.68 -1.11
C TYR A 299 10.56 17.41 0.23
N HIS A 300 11.74 17.35 0.85
CA HIS A 300 12.03 18.01 2.11
C HIS A 300 11.79 19.52 2.00
N ARG A 301 12.33 20.16 0.95
CA ARG A 301 12.12 21.59 0.71
C ARG A 301 10.65 21.96 0.49
N LEU A 302 9.89 21.11 -0.20
CA LEU A 302 8.44 21.29 -0.37
C LEU A 302 7.71 21.24 0.98
N VAL A 303 8.05 20.27 1.82
CA VAL A 303 7.43 20.10 3.15
C VAL A 303 7.81 21.25 4.08
N GLU A 304 9.07 21.65 4.11
CA GLU A 304 9.57 22.76 4.93
C GLU A 304 8.88 24.07 4.56
N LYS A 305 8.70 24.34 3.25
CA LYS A 305 8.16 25.62 2.77
C LYS A 305 6.64 25.67 2.72
N PHE A 306 5.98 24.58 2.36
CA PHE A 306 4.53 24.57 2.08
C PHE A 306 3.74 23.58 2.94
N GLY A 307 4.40 22.88 3.86
CA GLY A 307 3.80 21.84 4.68
C GLY A 307 3.70 20.49 3.96
N PRO A 308 3.18 19.45 4.65
CA PRO A 308 3.13 18.08 4.14
C PRO A 308 2.48 17.98 2.76
N GLN A 309 3.22 17.41 1.81
CA GLN A 309 2.73 17.15 0.45
C GLN A 309 2.38 15.67 0.31
N SER A 310 1.16 15.37 -0.15
CA SER A 310 0.75 13.98 -0.38
C SER A 310 1.48 13.36 -1.56
N LEU A 311 2.49 12.55 -1.28
CA LEU A 311 3.11 11.65 -2.23
C LEU A 311 2.29 10.36 -2.35
N ASN A 312 2.42 9.64 -3.46
CA ASN A 312 1.84 8.31 -3.54
C ASN A 312 2.71 7.29 -2.77
N THR A 313 2.10 6.15 -2.43
CA THR A 313 2.74 5.08 -1.64
C THR A 313 4.07 4.62 -2.23
N SER A 314 4.15 4.45 -3.56
CA SER A 314 5.37 4.00 -4.25
C SER A 314 6.52 5.01 -4.10
N GLN A 315 6.22 6.30 -4.22
CA GLN A 315 7.20 7.37 -4.02
C GLN A 315 7.70 7.41 -2.58
N LEU A 316 6.81 7.33 -1.59
CA LEU A 316 7.19 7.29 -0.17
C LEU A 316 8.07 6.08 0.13
N ALA A 317 7.69 4.90 -0.38
CA ALA A 317 8.48 3.67 -0.23
C ALA A 317 9.89 3.81 -0.83
N SER A 318 10.00 4.42 -2.02
CA SER A 318 11.27 4.63 -2.73
C SER A 318 12.17 5.61 -1.98
N LEU A 319 11.62 6.76 -1.56
CA LEU A 319 12.37 7.76 -0.79
C LEU A 319 12.81 7.20 0.57
N ALA A 320 11.91 6.53 1.30
CA ALA A 320 12.22 5.93 2.59
C ALA A 320 13.33 4.88 2.47
N ARG A 321 13.24 3.99 1.47
CA ARG A 321 14.28 2.99 1.21
C ARG A 321 15.63 3.63 0.93
N ASN A 322 15.67 4.65 0.07
CA ASN A 322 16.91 5.34 -0.25
C ASN A 322 17.54 6.01 1.00
N ARG A 323 16.72 6.62 1.87
CA ARG A 323 17.21 7.20 3.15
C ARG A 323 17.73 6.13 4.11
N LEU A 324 17.03 4.99 4.21
CA LEU A 324 17.50 3.84 4.99
C LEU A 324 18.82 3.26 4.48
N GLU A 325 18.98 3.15 3.16
CA GLU A 325 20.23 2.68 2.52
C GLU A 325 21.39 3.65 2.75
N ALA A 326 21.09 4.94 2.85
CA ALA A 326 22.06 5.97 3.23
C ALA A 326 22.38 6.01 4.73
N GLY A 327 21.72 5.19 5.56
CA GLY A 327 21.87 5.22 7.02
C GLY A 327 21.22 6.43 7.70
N ASP A 328 20.39 7.19 6.99
CA ASP A 328 19.72 8.39 7.53
C ASP A 328 18.35 8.04 8.10
N TRP A 329 18.34 7.52 9.34
CA TRP A 329 17.11 7.18 10.05
C TRP A 329 16.23 8.41 10.30
N SER A 330 16.83 9.59 10.48
CA SER A 330 16.12 10.83 10.79
C SER A 330 15.26 11.30 9.63
N ALA A 331 15.76 11.17 8.40
CA ALA A 331 15.03 11.42 7.18
C ALA A 331 14.02 10.31 6.83
N ALA A 332 14.36 9.06 7.13
CA ALA A 332 13.51 7.90 6.81
C ALA A 332 12.25 7.81 7.69
N ALA A 333 12.36 8.14 8.98
CA ALA A 333 11.26 8.07 9.94
C ALA A 333 9.98 8.82 9.52
N PRO A 334 10.02 10.13 9.19
CA PRO A 334 8.83 10.88 8.80
C PRO A 334 8.22 10.38 7.48
N LEU A 335 9.04 9.86 6.56
CA LEU A 335 8.55 9.24 5.32
C LEU A 335 7.78 7.96 5.60
N LEU A 336 8.26 7.13 6.53
CA LEU A 336 7.61 5.87 6.89
C LEU A 336 6.36 6.07 7.73
N GLU A 337 6.31 7.11 8.58
CA GLU A 337 5.07 7.49 9.27
C GLU A 337 3.99 7.93 8.28
N GLU A 338 4.34 8.79 7.32
CA GLU A 338 3.40 9.22 6.28
C GLU A 338 2.95 8.04 5.40
N PHE A 339 3.87 7.13 5.08
CA PHE A 339 3.55 5.89 4.38
C PHE A 339 2.57 5.04 5.20
N ARG A 340 2.88 4.75 6.47
CA ARG A 340 2.00 3.99 7.38
C ARG A 340 0.61 4.61 7.49
N ARG A 341 0.52 5.94 7.55
CA ARG A 341 -0.75 6.67 7.59
C ARG A 341 -1.59 6.50 6.32
N ILE A 342 -0.96 6.47 5.15
CA ILE A 342 -1.64 6.38 3.86
C ILE A 342 -2.04 4.92 3.55
N GLU A 343 -1.16 3.95 3.81
CA GLU A 343 -1.37 2.56 3.44
C GLU A 343 -0.77 1.59 4.47
N PRO A 344 -1.40 1.44 5.66
CA PRO A 344 -0.85 0.67 6.79
C PRO A 344 -0.66 -0.82 6.51
N MET A 345 -1.37 -1.35 5.51
CA MET A 345 -1.34 -2.76 5.10
C MET A 345 -0.47 -3.02 3.87
N HIS A 346 0.37 -2.06 3.46
CA HIS A 346 1.21 -2.24 2.29
C HIS A 346 2.27 -3.31 2.52
N VAL A 347 2.45 -4.23 1.55
CA VAL A 347 3.33 -5.41 1.67
C VAL A 347 4.79 -5.09 2.01
N MET A 348 5.28 -3.91 1.59
CA MET A 348 6.66 -3.48 1.85
C MET A 348 6.87 -2.77 3.19
N LEU A 349 5.79 -2.30 3.82
CA LEU A 349 5.89 -1.45 5.00
C LEU A 349 6.54 -2.17 6.19
N PRO A 350 6.19 -3.44 6.53
CA PRO A 350 6.84 -4.15 7.63
C PRO A 350 8.37 -4.23 7.48
N ASP A 351 8.85 -4.51 6.26
CA ASP A 351 10.29 -4.60 5.98
C ASP A 351 11.02 -3.27 6.18
N LEU A 352 10.43 -2.17 5.71
CA LEU A 352 11.03 -0.85 5.82
C LEU A 352 11.04 -0.34 7.27
N VAL A 353 9.95 -0.54 8.01
CA VAL A 353 9.85 -0.16 9.42
C VAL A 353 10.80 -1.01 10.28
N CYS A 354 10.94 -2.31 10.02
CA CYS A 354 11.96 -3.14 10.67
C CYS A 354 13.39 -2.65 10.40
N ARG A 355 13.69 -2.23 9.16
CA ARG A 355 15.00 -1.64 8.82
C ARG A 355 15.24 -0.32 9.55
N LEU A 356 14.22 0.55 9.64
CA LEU A 356 14.29 1.78 10.40
C LEU A 356 14.58 1.52 11.88
N ALA A 357 13.80 0.62 12.51
CA ALA A 357 13.98 0.27 13.91
C ALA A 357 15.39 -0.28 14.18
N ARG A 358 15.91 -1.16 13.30
CA ARG A 358 17.30 -1.64 13.38
C ARG A 358 18.31 -0.48 13.34
N LEU A 359 18.13 0.44 12.40
CA LEU A 359 19.02 1.58 12.21
C LEU A 359 18.96 2.54 13.41
N MET A 360 17.77 2.79 13.98
CA MET A 360 17.59 3.58 15.20
C MET A 360 18.27 2.92 16.39
N VAL A 361 18.09 1.62 16.60
CA VAL A 361 18.78 0.89 17.68
C VAL A 361 20.30 0.98 17.52
N GLN A 362 20.81 0.86 16.29
CA GLN A 362 22.24 0.99 16.00
C GLN A 362 22.79 2.39 16.34
N HIS A 363 22.04 3.46 16.07
CA HIS A 363 22.50 4.83 16.27
C HIS A 363 22.19 5.43 17.65
N LEU A 364 21.05 5.06 18.24
CA LEU A 364 20.53 5.65 19.48
C LEU A 364 20.63 4.69 20.67
N GLY A 365 20.91 3.41 20.43
CA GLY A 365 20.83 2.34 21.42
C GLY A 365 19.41 1.80 21.57
N GLN A 366 19.31 0.58 22.09
CA GLN A 366 18.05 -0.12 22.31
C GLN A 366 17.20 0.53 23.42
N GLU A 367 17.85 1.08 24.44
CA GLU A 367 17.21 1.74 25.59
C GLU A 367 16.74 3.17 25.30
N SER A 368 17.01 3.72 24.11
CA SER A 368 16.48 5.03 23.73
C SER A 368 14.96 4.97 23.61
N ASP A 369 14.25 5.92 24.22
CA ASP A 369 12.79 6.02 24.09
C ASP A 369 12.32 6.01 22.64
N VAL A 370 13.08 6.65 21.73
CA VAL A 370 12.75 6.70 20.30
C VAL A 370 12.84 5.30 19.68
N SER A 371 13.95 4.59 19.91
CA SER A 371 14.13 3.20 19.43
C SER A 371 13.05 2.29 19.99
N ARG A 372 12.73 2.46 21.28
CA ARG A 372 11.75 1.65 22.00
C ARG A 372 10.34 1.80 21.41
N ILE A 373 9.88 3.04 21.20
CA ILE A 373 8.59 3.34 20.57
C ILE A 373 8.49 2.70 19.18
N TRP A 374 9.55 2.79 18.37
CA TRP A 374 9.54 2.18 17.04
C TRP A 374 9.55 0.66 17.07
N LEU A 375 10.31 0.05 17.98
CA LEU A 375 10.29 -1.41 18.18
C LEU A 375 8.91 -1.89 18.63
N GLU A 376 8.29 -1.18 19.56
CA GLU A 376 6.97 -1.48 20.09
C GLU A 376 5.90 -1.41 18.98
N ASN A 377 5.93 -0.35 18.16
CA ASN A 377 5.08 -0.23 16.98
C ASN A 377 5.32 -1.39 15.99
N VAL A 378 6.57 -1.74 15.68
CA VAL A 378 6.89 -2.86 14.77
C VAL A 378 6.34 -4.18 15.29
N PHE A 379 6.54 -4.46 16.58
CA PHE A 379 6.15 -5.72 17.20
C PHE A 379 4.65 -5.83 17.40
N THR A 380 3.96 -4.72 17.59
CA THR A 380 2.51 -4.65 17.74
C THR A 380 1.80 -4.70 16.39
N ASP A 381 2.24 -3.89 15.43
CA ASP A 381 1.59 -3.77 14.12
C ASP A 381 1.88 -5.00 13.23
N TYR A 382 3.05 -5.63 13.38
CA TYR A 382 3.52 -6.70 12.49
C TYR A 382 4.12 -7.93 13.22
N PRO A 383 3.46 -8.50 14.24
CA PRO A 383 4.05 -9.51 15.14
C PRO A 383 4.50 -10.79 14.43
N ALA A 384 3.80 -11.18 13.36
CA ALA A 384 4.03 -12.43 12.63
C ALA A 384 4.84 -12.25 11.32
N HIS A 385 5.26 -11.03 10.99
CA HIS A 385 5.99 -10.80 9.74
C HIS A 385 7.42 -11.38 9.83
N PRO A 386 7.95 -12.04 8.77
CA PRO A 386 9.28 -12.66 8.81
C PRO A 386 10.41 -11.69 9.22
N SER A 387 10.39 -10.45 8.73
CA SER A 387 11.38 -9.44 9.10
C SER A 387 11.28 -8.99 10.55
N THR A 388 10.08 -9.00 11.13
CA THR A 388 9.85 -8.70 12.55
C THR A 388 10.40 -9.80 13.43
N ILE A 389 10.15 -11.07 13.07
CA ILE A 389 10.69 -12.24 13.78
C ILE A 389 12.22 -12.22 13.73
N LYS A 390 12.79 -11.93 12.55
CA LYS A 390 14.25 -11.80 12.38
C LYS A 390 14.84 -10.67 13.22
N LEU A 391 14.23 -9.48 13.18
CA LEU A 391 14.66 -8.33 13.97
C LEU A 391 14.64 -8.65 15.48
N ARG A 392 13.59 -9.34 15.94
CA ARG A 392 13.48 -9.77 17.35
C ARG A 392 14.64 -10.68 17.75
N ALA A 393 14.96 -11.68 16.93
CA ALA A 393 16.06 -12.59 17.19
C ALA A 393 17.42 -11.87 17.17
N GLU A 394 17.63 -10.93 16.23
CA GLU A 394 18.86 -10.13 16.13
C GLU A 394 19.10 -9.25 17.37
N LEU A 395 18.04 -8.70 17.95
CA LEU A 395 18.12 -7.82 19.12
C LEU A 395 18.08 -8.57 20.46
N GLY A 396 18.01 -9.90 20.45
CA GLY A 396 17.92 -10.69 21.68
C GLY A 396 16.66 -10.41 22.52
N ILE A 397 15.59 -9.90 21.89
CA ILE A 397 14.34 -9.55 22.58
C ILE A 397 13.51 -10.82 22.73
N ASP A 398 13.53 -11.41 23.93
CA ASP A 398 12.66 -12.53 24.30
C ASP A 398 11.17 -12.12 24.19
N THR A 399 10.33 -13.02 23.69
CA THR A 399 8.87 -12.99 23.78
C THR A 399 8.33 -12.62 25.16
N LYS A 400 8.99 -13.00 26.27
CA LYS A 400 8.61 -12.60 27.64
C LYS A 400 8.90 -11.13 27.90
N THR A 401 10.05 -10.62 27.46
CA THR A 401 10.36 -9.18 27.51
C THR A 401 9.36 -8.40 26.66
N MET A 402 8.82 -9.02 25.62
CA MET A 402 7.76 -8.46 24.78
C MET A 402 6.39 -8.31 25.45
N LYS A 403 6.10 -8.99 26.56
CA LYS A 403 4.88 -8.66 27.35
C LYS A 403 4.91 -7.22 27.86
N ALA A 404 6.10 -6.62 28.01
CA ALA A 404 6.23 -5.20 28.32
C ALA A 404 5.99 -4.27 27.12
N PHE A 405 5.90 -4.82 25.89
CA PHE A 405 5.76 -4.10 24.61
C PHE A 405 4.49 -4.44 23.84
N MET A 406 3.64 -5.33 24.36
CA MET A 406 2.34 -5.60 23.76
C MET A 406 1.36 -4.52 24.21
N PRO A 407 0.41 -4.09 23.35
CA PRO A 407 -0.64 -3.19 23.78
C PRO A 407 -1.35 -3.87 24.95
N LEU A 408 -1.27 -3.25 26.13
CA LEU A 408 -2.00 -3.68 27.30
C LEU A 408 -3.46 -3.84 26.90
N GLU A 409 -4.03 -5.02 27.16
CA GLU A 409 -5.46 -5.26 27.00
C GLU A 409 -6.16 -5.17 28.36
N GLY A 410 -7.47 -4.90 28.38
CA GLY A 410 -8.23 -4.89 29.63
C GLY A 410 -8.10 -6.20 30.43
N LYS A 411 -7.91 -7.34 29.76
CA LYS A 411 -7.68 -8.65 30.42
C LYS A 411 -6.41 -8.67 31.27
N ASP A 412 -5.37 -7.92 30.90
CA ASP A 412 -4.11 -7.87 31.64
C ASP A 412 -4.29 -7.14 32.97
N ILE A 413 -5.08 -6.05 32.95
CA ILE A 413 -5.51 -5.34 34.16
C ILE A 413 -6.33 -6.27 35.06
N VAL A 414 -7.27 -7.04 34.48
CA VAL A 414 -8.06 -8.02 35.24
C VAL A 414 -7.17 -9.07 35.91
N VAL A 415 -6.19 -9.63 35.19
CA VAL A 415 -5.25 -10.61 35.72
C VAL A 415 -4.43 -10.02 36.88
N ALA A 416 -3.90 -8.80 36.72
CA ALA A 416 -3.16 -8.12 37.78
C ALA A 416 -4.02 -7.86 39.03
N ILE A 417 -5.27 -7.41 38.86
CA ILE A 417 -6.23 -7.24 39.97
C ILE A 417 -6.50 -8.56 40.70
N GLN A 418 -6.70 -9.66 39.96
CA GLN A 418 -6.96 -10.98 40.51
C GLN A 418 -5.75 -11.57 41.24
N ALA A 419 -4.54 -11.25 40.77
CA ALA A 419 -3.28 -11.62 41.42
C ALA A 419 -2.98 -10.78 42.69
N GLY A 420 -3.75 -9.71 42.94
CA GLY A 420 -3.51 -8.78 44.05
C GLY A 420 -2.42 -7.73 43.76
N GLU A 421 -1.97 -7.63 42.51
CA GLU A 421 -0.97 -6.67 42.03
C GLU A 421 -1.61 -5.31 41.73
N TYR A 422 -2.22 -4.70 42.75
CA TYR A 422 -3.04 -3.50 42.55
C TYR A 422 -2.25 -2.30 42.03
N GLU A 423 -1.02 -2.08 42.50
CA GLU A 423 -0.19 -0.94 42.04
C GLU A 423 0.15 -1.07 40.55
N THR A 424 0.56 -2.26 40.11
CA THR A 424 0.80 -2.58 38.70
C THR A 424 -0.46 -2.36 37.85
N ALA A 425 -1.61 -2.86 38.30
CA ALA A 425 -2.88 -2.68 37.59
C ALA A 425 -3.29 -1.19 37.49
N ALA A 426 -2.99 -0.40 38.52
CA ALA A 426 -3.24 1.03 38.54
C ALA A 426 -2.34 1.77 37.53
N GLU A 427 -1.06 1.46 37.47
CA GLU A 427 -0.13 2.04 36.48
C GLU A 427 -0.58 1.72 35.06
N MET A 428 -0.87 0.44 34.77
CA MET A 428 -1.36 0.01 33.45
C MET A 428 -2.61 0.79 32.99
N LEU A 429 -3.58 0.99 33.89
CA LEU A 429 -4.81 1.70 33.58
C LEU A 429 -4.59 3.21 33.40
N LEU A 430 -3.69 3.82 34.18
CA LEU A 430 -3.43 5.26 34.11
C LEU A 430 -2.58 5.63 32.90
N ASP A 431 -1.66 4.76 32.48
CA ASP A 431 -0.86 4.92 31.27
C ASP A 431 -1.69 4.70 30.00
N ASN A 432 -2.75 3.88 30.07
CA ASN A 432 -3.67 3.65 28.96
C ASN A 432 -5.14 3.71 29.41
N ASN A 433 -5.63 4.93 29.60
CA ASN A 433 -6.98 5.20 30.10
C ASN A 433 -8.12 4.64 29.23
N LYS A 434 -7.87 4.28 27.96
CA LYS A 434 -8.87 3.68 27.07
C LYS A 434 -9.28 2.28 27.51
N LEU A 435 -8.41 1.59 28.25
CA LEU A 435 -8.68 0.24 28.75
C LEU A 435 -9.75 0.20 29.85
N VAL A 436 -10.18 1.35 30.35
CA VAL A 436 -11.27 1.46 31.33
C VAL A 436 -12.58 0.85 30.81
N ASP A 437 -12.82 0.90 29.50
CA ASP A 437 -14.02 0.36 28.86
C ASP A 437 -13.98 -1.17 28.75
N ASP A 438 -12.77 -1.75 28.78
CA ASP A 438 -12.53 -3.19 28.63
C ASP A 438 -12.51 -3.95 29.97
N VAL A 439 -12.58 -3.23 31.10
CA VAL A 439 -12.53 -3.81 32.45
C VAL A 439 -13.87 -3.60 33.14
N GLU A 440 -14.39 -4.66 33.77
CA GLU A 440 -15.64 -4.61 34.51
C GLU A 440 -15.61 -3.49 35.59
N PRO A 441 -16.64 -2.64 35.69
CA PRO A 441 -16.65 -1.48 36.60
C PRO A 441 -16.39 -1.86 38.05
N MET A 442 -16.89 -3.02 38.48
CA MET A 442 -16.72 -3.51 39.85
C MET A 442 -15.28 -3.94 40.16
N LEU A 443 -14.52 -4.41 39.16
CA LEU A 443 -13.10 -4.70 39.32
C LEU A 443 -12.30 -3.41 39.41
N LEU A 444 -12.60 -2.42 38.57
CA LEU A 444 -11.99 -1.09 38.62
C LEU A 444 -12.28 -0.38 39.95
N TYR A 445 -13.50 -0.51 40.46
CA TYR A 445 -13.86 0.00 41.77
C TYR A 445 -13.04 -0.67 42.88
N ARG A 446 -12.92 -2.00 42.85
CA ARG A 446 -12.11 -2.74 43.82
C ARG A 446 -10.65 -2.30 43.75
N LEU A 447 -10.10 -2.17 42.54
CA LEU A 447 -8.75 -1.66 42.30
C LEU A 447 -8.58 -0.27 42.94
N ALA A 448 -9.47 0.66 42.62
CA ALA A 448 -9.42 2.01 43.18
C ALA A 448 -9.44 1.97 44.71
N LEU A 449 -10.41 1.28 45.33
CA LEU A 449 -10.52 1.16 46.79
C LEU A 449 -9.25 0.63 47.46
N GLN A 450 -8.56 -0.33 46.84
CA GLN A 450 -7.29 -0.84 47.37
C GLN A 450 -6.20 0.23 47.27
N ILE A 451 -6.09 0.91 46.12
CA ILE A 451 -5.12 1.99 45.89
C ILE A 451 -5.36 3.17 46.84
N VAL A 452 -6.62 3.50 47.16
CA VAL A 452 -6.88 4.64 48.07
C VAL A 452 -6.47 4.39 49.52
N LYS A 453 -6.22 3.14 49.94
CA LYS A 453 -5.88 2.84 51.34
C LYS A 453 -4.58 3.50 51.79
N SER A 454 -3.58 3.58 50.92
CA SER A 454 -2.32 4.27 51.20
C SER A 454 -2.42 5.77 50.92
N GLN A 455 -1.83 6.60 51.79
CA GLN A 455 -1.80 8.06 51.60
C GLN A 455 -0.95 8.45 50.38
N LYS A 456 0.08 7.68 50.05
CA LYS A 456 0.96 7.94 48.89
C LYS A 456 0.24 7.78 47.56
N THR A 457 -0.75 6.88 47.51
CA THR A 457 -1.46 6.48 46.29
C THR A 457 -2.91 7.00 46.23
N LEU A 458 -3.33 7.79 47.22
CA LEU A 458 -4.66 8.40 47.33
C LEU A 458 -5.09 9.10 46.03
N ALA A 459 -4.20 9.89 45.42
CA ALA A 459 -4.49 10.63 44.20
C ALA A 459 -4.74 9.71 42.99
N GLN A 460 -3.93 8.65 42.84
CA GLN A 460 -4.09 7.65 41.78
C GLN A 460 -5.42 6.92 41.92
N GLY A 461 -5.76 6.48 43.13
CA GLY A 461 -7.03 5.78 43.40
C GLY A 461 -8.25 6.64 43.09
N VAL A 462 -8.20 7.94 43.43
CA VAL A 462 -9.27 8.90 43.07
C VAL A 462 -9.35 9.08 41.56
N MET A 463 -8.22 9.15 40.85
CA MET A 463 -8.21 9.28 39.39
C MET A 463 -8.82 8.06 38.70
N ILE A 464 -8.52 6.85 39.18
CA ILE A 464 -9.11 5.60 38.68
C ILE A 464 -10.63 5.58 38.90
N LEU A 465 -11.10 6.00 40.08
CA LEU A 465 -12.53 6.14 40.36
C LEU A 465 -13.22 7.14 39.41
N GLU A 466 -12.60 8.31 39.15
CA GLU A 466 -13.15 9.29 38.21
C GLU A 466 -13.22 8.73 36.77
N LEU A 467 -12.19 8.01 36.33
CA LEU A 467 -12.17 7.33 35.03
C LEU A 467 -13.28 6.28 34.93
N THR A 468 -13.42 5.44 35.96
CA THR A 468 -14.43 4.38 36.03
C THR A 468 -15.85 4.96 35.93
N VAL A 469 -16.14 6.03 36.68
CA VAL A 469 -17.45 6.70 36.64
C VAL A 469 -17.76 7.28 35.26
N ARG A 470 -16.77 7.88 34.58
CA ARG A 470 -16.97 8.49 33.26
C ARG A 470 -17.22 7.45 32.17
N ALA A 471 -16.50 6.33 32.21
CA ALA A 471 -16.64 5.22 31.29
C ALA A 471 -18.00 4.52 31.44
N HIS A 472 -18.45 4.34 32.69
CA HIS A 472 -19.56 3.45 33.01
C HIS A 472 -20.79 4.20 33.54
N LEU A 473 -21.14 5.34 32.93
CA LEU A 473 -22.27 6.18 33.36
C LEU A 473 -23.64 5.46 33.35
N THR A 474 -23.78 4.35 32.64
CA THR A 474 -25.02 3.56 32.58
C THR A 474 -25.05 2.39 33.56
N ASP A 475 -23.95 2.10 34.26
CA ASP A 475 -23.89 1.01 35.23
C ASP A 475 -24.74 1.32 36.48
N ALA A 476 -25.44 0.30 36.99
CA ALA A 476 -26.34 0.44 38.13
C ALA A 476 -25.60 0.83 39.43
N ASN A 477 -24.30 0.56 39.53
CA ASN A 477 -23.48 0.87 40.70
C ASN A 477 -22.82 2.26 40.63
N THR A 478 -22.85 2.94 39.48
CA THR A 478 -22.22 4.26 39.30
C THR A 478 -22.64 5.31 40.33
N PRO A 479 -23.91 5.39 40.79
CA PRO A 479 -24.27 6.28 41.89
C PRO A 479 -23.45 6.06 43.17
N ASN A 480 -23.17 4.80 43.52
CA ASN A 480 -22.38 4.46 44.70
C ASN A 480 -20.90 4.84 44.51
N LEU A 481 -20.36 4.66 43.31
CA LEU A 481 -18.99 5.09 42.97
C LEU A 481 -18.83 6.61 43.10
N ILE A 482 -19.82 7.38 42.63
CA ILE A 482 -19.82 8.84 42.77
C ILE A 482 -19.92 9.26 44.23
N TYR A 483 -20.74 8.58 45.04
CA TYR A 483 -20.80 8.82 46.48
C TYR A 483 -19.43 8.64 47.15
N GLU A 484 -18.71 7.56 46.86
CA GLU A 484 -17.36 7.33 47.38
C GLU A 484 -16.37 8.42 46.92
N LEU A 485 -16.45 8.88 45.67
CA LEU A 485 -15.67 10.03 45.19
C LEU A 485 -15.95 11.30 46.02
N ILE A 486 -17.21 11.60 46.33
CA ILE A 486 -17.59 12.75 47.16
C ILE A 486 -16.97 12.62 48.56
N VAL A 487 -17.05 11.44 49.17
CA VAL A 487 -16.46 11.14 50.48
C VAL A 487 -14.94 11.34 50.46
N LEU A 488 -14.25 10.79 49.45
CA LEU A 488 -12.79 10.90 49.32
C LEU A 488 -12.33 12.33 49.08
N TYR A 489 -12.96 13.05 48.15
CA TYR A 489 -12.61 14.45 47.84
C TYR A 489 -12.75 15.35 49.06
N ARG A 490 -13.81 15.14 49.84
CA ARG A 490 -14.09 15.94 51.01
C ARG A 490 -13.20 15.58 52.19
N ASN A 491 -13.19 14.31 52.58
CA ASN A 491 -12.64 13.91 53.87
C ASN A 491 -11.14 13.63 53.82
N ARG A 492 -10.59 13.30 52.65
CA ARG A 492 -9.18 12.89 52.52
C ARG A 492 -8.34 13.82 51.65
N MET A 493 -8.95 14.52 50.70
CA MET A 493 -8.22 15.46 49.83
C MET A 493 -8.50 16.93 50.12
N GLU A 494 -9.47 17.23 51.01
CA GLU A 494 -9.86 18.59 51.38
C GLU A 494 -10.27 19.48 50.18
N LYS A 495 -10.74 18.87 49.08
CA LYS A 495 -11.20 19.57 47.86
C LYS A 495 -12.72 19.69 47.84
N ALA A 496 -13.26 20.48 48.77
CA ALA A 496 -14.71 20.68 48.93
C ALA A 496 -15.43 21.09 47.63
N GLY A 497 -14.79 21.91 46.79
CA GLY A 497 -15.35 22.33 45.49
C GLY A 497 -15.59 21.16 44.53
N ARG A 498 -14.65 20.20 44.46
CA ARG A 498 -14.79 19.03 43.57
C ARG A 498 -15.77 18.00 44.13
N ALA A 499 -15.83 17.85 45.45
CA ALA A 499 -16.87 17.07 46.11
C ALA A 499 -18.28 17.63 45.80
N ARG A 500 -18.43 18.96 45.80
CA ARG A 500 -19.70 19.61 45.44
C ARG A 500 -20.09 19.39 43.98
N GLN A 501 -19.14 19.48 43.04
CA GLN A 501 -19.40 19.20 41.62
C GLN A 501 -19.94 17.79 41.40
N TRP A 502 -19.30 16.78 42.01
CA TRP A 502 -19.76 15.39 41.93
C TRP A 502 -21.11 15.17 42.61
N TYR A 503 -21.40 15.87 43.72
CA TYR A 503 -22.72 15.85 44.36
C TYR A 503 -23.83 16.40 43.45
N GLU A 504 -23.63 17.56 42.84
CA GLU A 504 -24.60 18.14 41.91
C GLU A 504 -24.86 17.18 40.74
N PHE A 505 -23.79 16.59 40.17
CA PHE A 505 -23.90 15.60 39.11
C PHE A 505 -24.71 14.36 39.54
N LEU A 506 -24.44 13.81 40.73
CA LEU A 506 -25.15 12.67 41.30
C LEU A 506 -26.64 12.98 41.54
N LYS A 507 -26.92 14.16 42.09
CA LYS A 507 -28.28 14.63 42.39
C LYS A 507 -29.10 14.81 41.12
N ASP A 508 -28.51 15.40 40.08
CA ASP A 508 -29.22 15.68 38.83
C ASP A 508 -29.52 14.39 38.05
N ARG A 509 -28.58 13.45 38.05
CA ARG A 509 -28.69 12.23 37.24
C ARG A 509 -29.42 11.08 37.95
N TRP A 510 -29.29 10.96 39.28
CA TRP A 510 -29.92 9.90 40.09
C TRP A 510 -30.53 10.43 41.41
N PRO A 511 -31.51 11.35 41.35
CA PRO A 511 -32.04 12.05 42.54
C PRO A 511 -32.65 11.12 43.60
N GLN A 512 -33.17 9.97 43.18
CA GLN A 512 -33.84 9.01 44.07
C GLN A 512 -32.91 7.91 44.62
N SER A 513 -31.64 7.88 44.18
CA SER A 513 -30.69 6.86 44.63
C SER A 513 -30.38 7.00 46.13
N GLN A 514 -30.09 5.88 46.79
CA GLN A 514 -29.62 5.90 48.18
C GLN A 514 -28.32 6.71 48.31
N ALA A 515 -27.41 6.57 47.35
CA ALA A 515 -26.18 7.35 47.24
C ALA A 515 -26.42 8.87 47.23
N ALA A 516 -27.39 9.37 46.45
CA ALA A 516 -27.71 10.80 46.41
C ALA A 516 -28.24 11.31 47.77
N ARG A 517 -29.07 10.52 48.47
CA ARG A 517 -29.56 10.84 49.81
C ARG A 517 -28.42 10.90 50.84
N GLN A 518 -27.52 9.92 50.82
CA GLN A 518 -26.37 9.89 51.72
C GLN A 518 -25.38 11.02 51.42
N ALA A 519 -25.12 11.31 50.14
CA ALA A 519 -24.26 12.42 49.74
C ALA A 519 -24.82 13.77 50.24
N ARG A 520 -26.14 13.95 50.18
CA ARG A 520 -26.82 15.14 50.70
C ARG A 520 -26.56 15.35 52.19
N GLU A 521 -26.75 14.31 53.01
CA GLU A 521 -26.49 14.40 54.46
C GLU A 521 -25.05 14.78 54.77
N ILE A 522 -24.10 14.22 54.00
CA ILE A 522 -22.69 14.59 54.11
C ILE A 522 -22.55 16.08 53.80
N MET A 523 -22.96 16.53 52.61
CA MET A 523 -22.80 17.93 52.15
C MET A 523 -23.49 18.96 53.05
N GLU A 524 -24.66 18.65 53.61
CA GLU A 524 -25.36 19.52 54.57
C GLU A 524 -24.59 19.63 55.90
N LYS A 525 -24.07 18.52 56.44
CA LYS A 525 -23.22 18.53 57.65
C LYS A 525 -21.91 19.31 57.49
N ALA A 526 -21.42 19.53 56.26
CA ALA A 526 -20.25 20.38 56.02
C ALA A 526 -20.59 21.86 56.19
N SER A 527 -21.75 22.25 55.66
CA SER A 527 -22.15 23.65 55.55
C SER A 527 -22.56 24.24 56.91
N SER A 528 -22.84 23.38 57.90
CA SER A 528 -23.22 23.78 59.25
C SER A 528 -22.06 23.94 60.23
N LYS A 529 -20.82 23.58 59.86
CA LYS A 529 -19.64 23.94 60.66
C LYS A 529 -19.28 25.39 60.33
N PRO A 530 -19.38 26.34 61.29
CA PRO A 530 -18.91 27.71 61.09
C PRO A 530 -17.41 27.67 60.79
N GLY A 531 -17.03 28.27 59.66
CA GLY A 531 -15.65 28.36 59.19
C GLY A 531 -14.80 29.33 59.99
#